data_AF-A0A6P5SLN5-F1
#
_entry.id   AF-A0A6P5SLN5-F1
#
_cell.length_a   1.000
_cell.length_b   1.000
_cell.length_c   1.000
_cell.angle_alpha   90.00
_cell.angle_beta   90.00
_cell.angle_gamma   90.00
#
_symmetry.space_group_name_H-M   'P 1'
#
loop_
_entity.id
_entity.type
_entity.pdbx_description
1 polymer ?
#
loop_
_entity_poly.entity_id
_entity_poly.type
_entity_poly.pdbx_seq_one_letter_code
_entity_poly.pdbx_strand_id
1 'polypeptide(L)'
;MAGKEVLIKAIAIAVPTYPMMCFKFPKVVCNEISSDIVKFWWGKSEGGNGIHWKSWKALCLAKGDGGLGFRDLAEFNLALLSKQSWRIISTPNALWVRILKARYYPDCEFKDAGLGH
;
A
#
# COMPACT_ATOMS: atom_id res chain seq x y z
N MET A 1 8.98 -21.94 6.06
CA MET A 1 8.58 -20.82 5.19
C MET A 1 7.29 -20.12 5.64
N ALA A 2 6.32 -20.84 6.23
CA ALA A 2 5.07 -20.23 6.74
C ALA A 2 5.28 -19.06 7.71
N GLY A 3 6.22 -19.15 8.66
CA GLY A 3 6.47 -18.07 9.64
C GLY A 3 6.92 -16.75 9.01
N LYS A 4 7.74 -16.79 7.96
CA LYS A 4 8.16 -15.57 7.22
C LYS A 4 6.98 -14.94 6.48
N GLU A 5 6.11 -15.74 5.88
CA GLU A 5 4.92 -15.25 5.16
C GLU A 5 4.00 -14.50 6.12
N VAL A 6 3.77 -15.08 7.30
CA VAL A 6 2.97 -14.47 8.36
C VAL A 6 3.61 -13.16 8.83
N LEU A 7 4.93 -13.14 9.09
CA LEU A 7 5.61 -11.92 9.56
C LEU A 7 5.52 -10.78 8.55
N ILE A 8 5.72 -11.06 7.27
CA ILE A 8 5.61 -10.06 6.20
C ILE A 8 4.19 -9.50 6.15
N LYS A 9 3.18 -10.37 6.18
CA LYS A 9 1.77 -9.95 6.09
C LYS A 9 1.30 -9.19 7.34
N ALA A 10 1.73 -9.63 8.52
CA ALA A 10 1.30 -9.07 9.80
C ALA A 10 2.03 -7.77 10.18
N ILE A 11 3.30 -7.63 9.78
CA ILE A 11 4.12 -6.48 10.18
C ILE A 11 4.50 -5.63 8.97
N ALA A 12 5.28 -6.19 8.04
CA ALA A 12 5.90 -5.40 6.97
C ALA A 12 4.87 -4.70 6.07
N ILE A 13 3.72 -5.32 5.84
CA ILE A 13 2.61 -4.73 5.07
C ILE A 13 1.68 -3.89 5.96
N ALA A 14 1.48 -4.27 7.22
CA ALA A 14 0.52 -3.60 8.11
C ALA A 14 1.00 -2.23 8.58
N VAL A 15 2.29 -2.10 8.93
CA VAL A 15 2.89 -0.83 9.40
C VAL A 15 2.70 0.32 8.40
N PRO A 16 3.04 0.17 7.10
CA PRO A 16 2.83 1.25 6.14
C PRO A 16 1.37 1.44 5.74
N THR A 17 0.46 0.53 6.08
CA THR A 17 -0.95 0.61 5.66
C THR A 17 -1.62 1.90 6.15
N TYR A 18 -1.39 2.30 7.41
CA TYR A 18 -2.00 3.53 7.94
C TYR A 18 -1.53 4.79 7.20
N PRO A 19 -0.22 5.09 7.08
CA PRO A 19 0.21 6.28 6.33
C PRO A 19 -0.14 6.19 4.83
N MET A 20 -0.17 5.00 4.24
CA MET A 20 -0.64 4.81 2.85
C MET A 20 -2.15 5.05 2.67
N MET A 21 -2.96 5.03 3.73
CA MET A 21 -4.37 5.45 3.63
C MET A 21 -4.51 6.97 3.50
N CYS A 22 -3.54 7.73 3.98
CA CYS A 22 -3.59 9.19 4.01
C CYS A 22 -2.74 9.85 2.92
N PHE A 23 -1.62 9.22 2.53
CA PHE A 23 -0.63 9.82 1.64
C PHE A 23 -0.30 8.91 0.46
N LYS A 24 -0.02 9.54 -0.69
CA LYS A 24 0.56 8.84 -1.84
C LYS A 24 2.07 8.72 -1.65
N PHE A 25 2.54 7.49 -1.50
CA PHE A 25 3.95 7.22 -1.34
C PHE A 25 4.66 7.33 -2.70
N PRO A 26 5.88 7.90 -2.75
CA PRO A 26 6.71 7.82 -3.94
C PRO A 26 6.98 6.37 -4.31
N LYS A 27 6.97 6.05 -5.62
CA LYS A 27 7.26 4.69 -6.10
C LYS A 27 8.62 4.17 -5.62
N VAL A 28 9.61 5.05 -5.48
CA VAL A 28 10.95 4.72 -4.97
C VAL A 28 10.86 4.11 -3.58
N VAL A 29 10.15 4.74 -2.65
CA VAL A 29 9.96 4.25 -1.27
C VAL A 29 9.23 2.91 -1.26
N CYS A 30 8.18 2.76 -2.07
CA CYS A 30 7.48 1.46 -2.20
C CYS A 30 8.42 0.35 -2.72
N ASN A 31 9.31 0.69 -3.66
CA ASN A 31 10.28 -0.26 -4.22
C ASN A 31 11.37 -0.62 -3.20
N GLU A 32 11.84 0.34 -2.40
CA GLU A 32 12.82 0.09 -1.32
C GLU A 32 12.24 -0.88 -0.29
N ILE A 33 11.03 -0.62 0.23
CA ILE A 33 10.36 -1.52 1.17
C ILE A 33 10.14 -2.90 0.55
N SER A 34 9.70 -2.94 -0.72
CA SER A 34 9.52 -4.21 -1.43
C SER A 34 10.84 -4.98 -1.57
N SER A 35 11.95 -4.28 -1.84
CA SER A 35 13.29 -4.85 -1.92
C SER A 35 13.71 -5.47 -0.59
N ASP A 36 13.46 -4.80 0.52
CA ASP A 36 13.79 -5.31 1.85
C ASP A 36 12.92 -6.51 2.25
N ILE A 37 11.63 -6.49 1.89
CA ILE A 37 10.75 -7.67 2.05
C ILE A 37 11.26 -8.85 1.22
N VAL A 38 11.69 -8.62 -0.02
CA VAL A 38 12.24 -9.65 -0.91
C VAL A 38 13.54 -10.23 -0.33
N LYS A 39 14.45 -9.38 0.16
CA LYS A 39 15.69 -9.81 0.83
C LYS A 39 15.38 -10.64 2.08
N PHE A 40 14.42 -10.21 2.89
CA PHE A 40 14.00 -10.96 4.07
C PHE A 40 13.37 -12.33 3.70
N TRP A 41 12.54 -12.34 2.65
CA TRP A 41 11.87 -13.55 2.17
C TRP A 41 12.89 -14.59 1.71
N TRP A 42 13.80 -14.23 0.79
CA TRP A 42 14.79 -15.14 0.23
C TRP A 42 16.04 -15.32 1.09
N GLY A 43 16.34 -14.42 2.02
CA GLY A 43 17.55 -14.45 2.85
C GLY A 43 17.63 -15.67 3.77
N LYS A 44 18.84 -16.17 4.00
CA LYS A 44 19.12 -17.26 4.96
C LYS A 44 19.38 -16.69 6.36
N SER A 45 19.17 -17.51 7.39
CA SER A 45 19.37 -17.13 8.79
C SER A 45 20.83 -16.79 9.14
N GLU A 46 21.80 -17.31 8.38
CA GLU A 46 23.24 -17.14 8.60
C GLU A 46 23.87 -16.05 7.71
N GLY A 47 23.09 -15.05 7.26
CA GLY A 47 23.66 -13.85 6.61
C GLY A 47 24.03 -13.99 5.12
N GLY A 48 23.58 -15.05 4.44
CA GLY A 48 23.77 -15.22 2.99
C GLY A 48 22.58 -14.73 2.15
N ASN A 49 22.87 -14.15 0.99
CA ASN A 49 21.86 -13.90 -0.06
C ASN A 49 21.31 -15.24 -0.55
N GLY A 50 20.02 -15.49 -0.32
CA GLY A 50 19.37 -16.67 -0.88
C GLY A 50 19.02 -16.50 -2.35
N ILE A 51 18.77 -17.62 -3.02
CA ILE A 51 18.39 -17.64 -4.43
C ILE A 51 16.96 -17.08 -4.58
N HIS A 52 16.80 -16.09 -5.45
CA HIS A 52 15.51 -15.51 -5.79
C HIS A 52 14.82 -16.38 -6.85
N TRP A 53 13.98 -17.32 -6.43
CA TRP A 53 13.32 -18.26 -7.34
C TRP A 53 12.19 -17.67 -8.18
N LYS A 54 11.58 -16.58 -7.70
CA LYS A 54 10.50 -15.85 -8.39
C LYS A 54 10.69 -14.35 -8.20
N SER A 55 10.29 -13.59 -9.22
CA SER A 55 10.24 -12.13 -9.15
C SER A 55 9.24 -11.66 -8.10
N TRP A 56 9.45 -10.47 -7.53
CA TRP A 56 8.50 -9.88 -6.57
C TRP A 56 7.08 -9.81 -7.13
N LYS A 57 6.93 -9.35 -8.38
CA LYS A 57 5.63 -9.30 -9.08
C LYS A 57 4.94 -10.66 -9.14
N ALA A 58 5.67 -11.74 -9.41
CA ALA A 58 5.10 -13.09 -9.42
C ALA A 58 4.68 -13.56 -8.02
N LEU A 59 5.37 -13.12 -6.95
CA LEU A 59 4.96 -13.41 -5.57
C LEU A 59 3.71 -12.62 -5.14
N CYS A 60 3.47 -11.45 -5.74
CA CYS A 60 2.29 -10.63 -5.49
C CYS A 60 1.00 -11.19 -6.09
N LEU A 61 1.08 -12.08 -7.10
CA LEU A 61 -0.08 -12.73 -7.68
C LEU A 61 -0.88 -13.52 -6.63
N ALA A 62 -2.17 -13.72 -6.87
CA ALA A 62 -3.02 -14.52 -6.01
C ALA A 62 -2.49 -15.97 -5.92
N LYS A 63 -2.83 -16.67 -4.83
CA LYS A 63 -2.41 -18.08 -4.66
C LYS A 63 -2.95 -18.99 -5.77
N GLY A 64 -4.17 -18.70 -6.26
CA GLY A 64 -4.76 -19.41 -7.40
C GLY A 64 -3.99 -19.22 -8.72
N ASP A 65 -3.30 -18.08 -8.86
CA ASP A 65 -2.51 -17.73 -10.05
C ASP A 65 -1.02 -18.09 -9.89
N GLY A 66 -0.68 -18.90 -8.88
CA GLY A 66 0.69 -19.36 -8.64
C GLY A 66 1.60 -18.37 -7.89
N GLY A 67 1.03 -17.32 -7.29
CA GLY A 67 1.73 -16.41 -6.38
C GLY A 67 1.54 -16.73 -4.90
N LEU A 68 1.91 -15.80 -4.02
CA LEU A 68 1.76 -15.92 -2.56
C LEU A 68 0.73 -14.95 -1.96
N GLY A 69 0.13 -14.11 -2.81
CA GLY A 69 -0.80 -13.06 -2.42
C GLY A 69 -0.12 -11.97 -1.57
N PHE A 70 1.16 -11.68 -1.83
CA PHE A 70 1.76 -10.45 -1.33
C PHE A 70 1.18 -9.23 -2.06
N ARG A 71 1.29 -8.05 -1.46
CA ARG A 71 0.76 -6.83 -2.05
C ARG A 71 1.88 -6.04 -2.70
N ASP A 72 1.67 -5.62 -3.95
CA ASP A 72 2.47 -4.53 -4.51
C ASP A 72 2.12 -3.25 -3.76
N LEU A 73 3.11 -2.64 -3.10
CA LEU A 73 2.87 -1.52 -2.19
C LEU A 73 2.43 -0.26 -2.94
N ALA A 74 2.87 -0.05 -4.18
CA ALA A 74 2.49 1.13 -4.95
C ALA A 74 1.02 1.01 -5.41
N GLU A 75 0.64 -0.16 -5.91
CA GLU A 75 -0.76 -0.43 -6.28
C GLU A 75 -1.68 -0.44 -5.06
N PHE A 76 -1.23 -1.03 -3.97
CA PHE A 76 -1.99 -1.09 -2.72
C PHE A 76 -2.21 0.30 -2.12
N ASN A 77 -1.21 1.17 -2.14
CA ASN A 77 -1.36 2.56 -1.72
C ASN A 77 -2.39 3.30 -2.57
N LEU A 78 -2.32 3.16 -3.90
CA LEU A 78 -3.32 3.77 -4.79
C LEU A 78 -4.74 3.24 -4.49
N ALA A 79 -4.91 1.94 -4.28
CA ALA A 79 -6.19 1.35 -3.92
C ALA A 79 -6.74 1.88 -2.59
N LEU A 80 -5.88 2.04 -1.57
CA LEU A 80 -6.27 2.61 -0.28
C LEU A 80 -6.72 4.07 -0.41
N LEU A 81 -6.01 4.88 -1.18
CA LEU A 81 -6.39 6.26 -1.45
C LEU A 81 -7.72 6.32 -2.21
N SER A 82 -7.89 5.52 -3.26
CA SER A 82 -9.16 5.41 -3.98
C SER A 82 -10.33 5.02 -3.07
N LYS A 83 -10.10 4.12 -2.11
CA LYS A 83 -11.10 3.77 -1.09
C LYS A 83 -11.46 4.96 -0.20
N GLN A 84 -10.51 5.81 0.18
CA GLN A 84 -10.81 7.02 0.94
C GLN A 84 -11.54 8.07 0.09
N SER A 85 -11.11 8.27 -1.16
CA SER A 85 -11.81 9.13 -2.13
C SER A 85 -13.27 8.71 -2.30
N TRP A 86 -13.52 7.40 -2.42
CA TRP A 86 -14.88 6.86 -2.49
C TRP A 86 -15.71 7.16 -1.24
N ARG A 87 -15.11 7.10 -0.04
CA ARG A 87 -15.79 7.46 1.21
C ARG A 87 -16.14 8.94 1.28
N ILE A 88 -15.26 9.82 0.77
CA ILE A 88 -15.54 11.26 0.68
C ILE A 88 -16.80 11.50 -0.16
N ILE A 89 -16.91 10.81 -1.29
CA ILE A 89 -18.06 10.92 -2.21
C ILE A 89 -19.32 10.29 -1.60
N SER A 90 -19.20 9.11 -1.00
CA SER A 90 -20.37 8.33 -0.53
C SER A 90 -20.91 8.82 0.83
N THR A 91 -20.09 9.47 1.66
CA THR A 91 -20.47 9.91 3.01
C THR A 91 -20.09 11.38 3.26
N PRO A 92 -20.67 12.33 2.51
CA PRO A 92 -20.28 13.74 2.55
C PRO A 92 -20.55 14.41 3.90
N ASN A 93 -21.49 13.87 4.70
CA ASN A 93 -21.88 14.42 6.00
C ASN A 93 -20.97 13.99 7.15
N ALA A 94 -20.02 13.07 6.92
CA ALA A 94 -19.06 12.68 7.94
C ALA A 94 -18.20 13.88 8.39
N LEU A 95 -17.95 14.01 9.69
CA LEU A 95 -17.26 15.18 10.27
C LEU A 95 -15.91 15.46 9.57
N TRP A 96 -15.09 14.43 9.38
CA TRP A 96 -13.78 14.55 8.75
C TRP A 96 -13.88 14.99 7.28
N VAL A 97 -14.92 14.56 6.55
CA VAL A 97 -15.16 14.98 5.15
C VAL A 97 -15.57 16.45 5.10
N ARG A 98 -16.43 16.90 6.02
CA ARG A 98 -16.83 18.31 6.12
C ARG A 98 -15.64 19.22 6.44
N ILE A 99 -14.76 18.78 7.34
CA ILE A 99 -13.51 19.50 7.66
C ILE A 99 -12.59 19.54 6.44
N LEU A 100 -12.43 18.42 5.73
CA LEU A 100 -11.60 18.33 4.52
C LEU A 100 -12.12 19.29 3.43
N LYS A 101 -13.43 19.27 3.17
CA LYS A 101 -14.08 20.16 2.21
C LYS A 101 -13.87 21.62 2.55
N ALA A 102 -14.19 22.02 3.78
CA ALA A 102 -14.06 23.41 4.23
C ALA A 102 -12.62 23.94 4.11
N ARG A 103 -11.61 23.07 4.27
CA ARG A 103 -10.20 23.46 4.20
C ARG A 103 -9.61 23.44 2.79
N TYR A 104 -9.94 22.45 1.97
CA TYR A 104 -9.21 22.19 0.72
C TYR A 104 -10.03 22.41 -0.55
N TYR A 105 -11.35 22.31 -0.49
CA TYR A 105 -12.23 22.48 -1.66
C TYR A 105 -13.60 23.06 -1.25
N PRO A 106 -13.64 24.25 -0.63
CA PRO A 106 -14.86 24.79 -0.03
C PRO A 106 -15.98 25.00 -1.06
N ASP A 107 -15.61 25.45 -2.26
CA ASP A 107 -16.55 25.92 -3.29
C ASP A 107 -16.87 24.87 -4.36
N CYS A 108 -16.35 23.66 -4.26
CA CYS A 108 -16.58 22.60 -5.26
C CYS A 108 -16.78 21.20 -4.65
N GLU A 109 -17.00 20.21 -5.50
CA GLU A 109 -16.98 18.80 -5.09
C GLU A 109 -15.56 18.24 -5.13
N PHE A 110 -15.33 17.14 -4.41
CA PHE A 110 -14.01 16.50 -4.34
C PHE A 110 -13.43 16.15 -5.71
N LYS A 111 -14.27 15.77 -6.68
CA LYS A 111 -13.84 15.39 -8.04
C LYS A 111 -13.40 16.58 -8.90
N ASP A 112 -13.89 17.78 -8.57
CA ASP A 112 -13.64 19.02 -9.30
C ASP A 112 -12.54 19.86 -8.61
N ALA A 113 -12.03 19.38 -7.47
CA ALA A 113 -10.97 20.04 -6.73
C ALA A 113 -9.67 20.06 -7.54
N GLY A 114 -9.06 21.24 -7.65
CA GLY A 114 -7.75 21.42 -8.24
C GLY A 114 -6.63 20.80 -7.39
N LEU A 115 -5.46 20.58 -8.00
CA LEU A 115 -4.24 20.28 -7.26
C LEU A 115 -3.96 21.43 -6.28
N GLY A 116 -3.83 21.10 -4.99
CA GLY A 116 -3.44 22.08 -3.97
C GLY A 116 -2.10 22.74 -4.30
N HIS A 117 -1.94 23.98 -3.85
CA HIS A 117 -0.69 24.75 -3.98
C HIS A 117 0.50 24.07 -3.30
#